data_AF-A0AAD6Z7K0-F1
#
_entry.id   AF-A0AAD6Z7K0-F1
#
_cell.length_a   1.000
_cell.length_b   1.000
_cell.length_c   1.000
_cell.angle_alpha   90.00
_cell.angle_beta   90.00
_cell.angle_gamma   90.00
#
_symmetry.space_group_name_H-M   'P 1'
#
loop_
_entity.id
_entity.type
_entity.pdbx_description
1 polymer ?
#
loop_
_entity_poly.entity_id
_entity_poly.type
_entity_poly.pdbx_seq_one_letter_code
_entity_poly.pdbx_strand_id
1 'polypeptide(L)'
;MREFGPQEFRLPTRTIRSAFASNPLDSTSHETTPPPQTQTVPARDVFHNVQAAIRPLIAGIQTREQVADLLDSLGKLHQRNIDETRQEHIIDPPVISHKGRPHTARLTNAREGQQRGGGVARTTRATMRAGPDPASASASRVGRTYKCSLCRQEGHNRSNCPLQS
;
A
#
# COMPACT_ATOMS: atom_id res chain seq x y z
N MET A 1 34.84 3.57 -52.26
CA MET A 1 35.10 3.39 -50.81
C MET A 1 34.51 4.60 -50.11
N ARG A 2 33.46 4.41 -49.31
CA ARG A 2 32.79 5.50 -48.59
C ARG A 2 33.23 5.41 -47.12
N GLU A 3 33.92 6.43 -46.66
CA GLU A 3 34.40 6.54 -45.28
C GLU A 3 33.24 6.84 -44.33
N PHE A 4 33.03 5.98 -43.33
CA PHE A 4 32.12 6.23 -42.22
C PHE A 4 32.94 6.85 -41.08
N GLY A 5 32.75 8.16 -40.85
CA GLY A 5 33.33 8.85 -39.70
C GLY A 5 32.69 8.42 -38.37
N PRO A 6 33.42 8.46 -37.25
CA PRO A 6 32.91 8.06 -35.95
C PRO A 6 31.84 9.04 -35.46
N GLN A 7 30.62 8.55 -35.21
CA GLN A 7 29.59 9.30 -34.50
C GLN A 7 29.93 9.33 -33.01
N GLU A 8 30.29 10.52 -32.51
CA GLU A 8 30.43 10.77 -31.08
C GLU A 8 29.08 10.70 -30.38
N PHE A 9 28.87 9.63 -29.61
CA PHE A 9 27.80 9.55 -28.63
C PHE A 9 28.10 10.49 -27.45
N ARG A 10 27.55 11.72 -27.50
CA ARG A 10 27.51 12.60 -26.33
C ARG A 10 26.48 12.06 -25.33
N LEU A 11 26.96 11.41 -24.27
CA LEU A 11 26.15 11.08 -23.10
C LEU A 11 25.79 12.36 -22.33
N PRO A 12 24.53 12.55 -21.90
CA PRO A 12 24.17 13.65 -21.03
C PRO A 12 24.77 13.42 -19.65
N THR A 13 25.71 14.28 -19.26
CA THR A 13 26.28 14.33 -17.91
C THR A 13 25.17 14.73 -16.96
N ARG A 14 24.63 13.77 -16.20
CA ARG A 14 23.75 14.04 -15.06
C ARG A 14 24.57 14.76 -14.00
N THR A 15 24.39 16.07 -13.90
CA THR A 15 24.88 16.87 -12.77
C THR A 15 24.17 16.38 -11.51
N ILE A 16 24.83 15.50 -10.74
CA ILE A 16 24.38 15.11 -9.41
C ILE A 16 24.59 16.35 -8.52
N ARG A 17 23.52 17.11 -8.28
CA ARG A 17 23.50 18.11 -7.21
C ARG A 17 23.54 17.36 -5.88
N SER A 18 24.75 17.22 -5.36
CA SER A 18 25.02 16.89 -3.97
C SER A 18 24.38 17.94 -3.07
N ALA A 19 23.23 17.59 -2.47
CA ALA A 19 22.60 18.34 -1.40
C ALA A 19 22.90 17.63 -0.06
N PHE A 20 24.19 17.58 0.31
CA PHE A 20 24.59 17.24 1.68
C PHE A 20 24.68 18.53 2.49
N ALA A 21 23.56 18.99 3.06
CA ALA A 21 23.52 19.81 4.30
C ALA A 21 22.08 20.23 4.64
N SER A 22 21.25 19.29 5.08
CA SER A 22 20.08 19.62 5.90
C SER A 22 19.89 18.57 6.99
N ASN A 23 19.71 19.06 8.22
CA ASN A 23 19.74 18.35 9.50
C ASN A 23 18.50 17.43 9.68
N PRO A 24 18.64 16.15 10.06
CA PRO A 24 17.55 15.16 10.04
C PRO A 24 16.54 15.26 11.21
N LEU A 25 16.49 16.35 11.96
CA LEU A 25 15.63 16.48 13.14
C LEU A 25 14.75 17.74 13.18
N ASP A 26 14.72 18.57 12.13
CA ASP A 26 13.75 19.67 12.02
C ASP A 26 12.35 19.13 11.70
N SER A 27 11.75 18.64 12.77
CA SER A 27 10.35 18.28 12.90
C SER A 27 9.57 19.57 13.14
N THR A 28 8.96 20.15 12.10
CA THR A 28 7.68 20.90 12.12
C THR A 28 7.52 21.75 10.85
N SER A 29 7.22 21.09 9.74
CA SER A 29 6.34 21.66 8.71
C SER A 29 5.70 20.49 8.00
N HIS A 30 4.38 20.40 8.16
CA HIS A 30 3.50 19.62 7.30
C HIS A 30 3.53 20.26 5.90
N GLU A 31 4.68 20.20 5.22
CA GLU A 31 4.72 20.42 3.78
C GLU A 31 4.24 19.12 3.17
N THR A 32 2.93 19.06 2.99
CA THR A 32 2.24 18.05 2.20
C THR A 32 2.74 18.22 0.76
N THR A 33 3.95 17.76 0.47
CA THR A 33 4.40 17.61 -0.90
C THR A 33 3.39 16.63 -1.52
N PRO A 34 2.57 17.06 -2.49
CA PRO A 34 1.65 16.14 -3.12
C PRO A 34 2.47 14.97 -3.65
N PRO A 35 1.96 13.72 -3.56
CA PRO A 35 2.64 12.60 -4.19
C PRO A 35 2.99 13.01 -5.62
N PRO A 36 4.21 12.73 -6.10
CA PRO A 36 4.60 13.08 -7.46
C PRO A 36 3.49 12.61 -8.39
N GLN A 37 2.98 13.52 -9.22
CA GLN A 37 1.86 13.21 -10.10
C GLN A 37 2.22 11.94 -10.86
N THR A 38 1.46 10.87 -10.64
CA THR A 38 1.67 9.61 -11.34
C THR A 38 1.48 9.90 -12.82
N GLN A 39 2.59 10.02 -13.55
CA GLN A 39 2.55 10.34 -14.96
C GLN A 39 2.00 9.11 -15.69
N THR A 40 0.70 9.14 -15.98
CA THR A 40 0.05 8.10 -16.77
C THR A 40 0.54 8.24 -18.19
N VAL A 41 1.24 7.23 -18.69
CA VAL A 41 1.63 7.17 -20.10
C VAL A 41 0.36 6.89 -20.92
N PRO A 42 0.06 7.67 -21.98
CA PRO A 42 -1.13 7.42 -22.80
C PRO A 42 -1.01 6.07 -23.51
N ALA A 43 -2.12 5.33 -23.58
CA ALA A 43 -2.15 3.97 -24.13
C ALA A 43 -1.61 3.88 -25.57
N ARG A 44 -1.81 4.92 -26.37
CA ARG A 44 -1.33 5.00 -27.75
C ARG A 44 0.19 4.99 -27.84
N ASP A 45 0.87 5.71 -26.95
CA ASP A 45 2.32 5.76 -26.93
C ASP A 45 2.90 4.42 -26.45
N VAL A 46 2.27 3.80 -25.44
CA VAL A 46 2.62 2.44 -25.00
C VAL A 46 2.52 1.47 -26.17
N PHE A 47 1.41 1.48 -26.91
CA PHE A 47 1.21 0.60 -28.06
C PHE A 47 2.27 0.81 -29.15
N HIS A 48 2.52 2.05 -29.57
CA HIS A 48 3.51 2.34 -30.60
C HIS A 48 4.93 1.96 -30.17
N ASN A 49 5.30 2.23 -28.92
CA ASN A 49 6.60 1.85 -28.37
C ASN A 49 6.77 0.34 -28.31
N VAL A 50 5.78 -0.38 -27.81
CA VAL A 50 5.79 -1.85 -27.75
C VAL A 50 5.88 -2.44 -29.16
N GLN A 51 5.09 -1.93 -30.10
CA GLN A 51 5.10 -2.42 -31.48
C GLN A 51 6.43 -2.14 -32.19
N ALA A 52 7.02 -0.96 -31.97
CA ALA A 52 8.34 -0.61 -32.51
C ALA A 52 9.44 -1.49 -31.91
N ALA A 53 9.38 -1.78 -30.61
CA ALA A 53 10.35 -2.63 -29.92
C ALA A 53 10.27 -4.10 -30.36
N ILE A 54 9.07 -4.61 -30.63
CA ILE A 54 8.87 -6.02 -31.00
C ILE A 54 9.17 -6.26 -32.49
N ARG A 55 9.00 -5.27 -33.37
CA ARG A 55 9.20 -5.41 -34.83
C ARG A 55 10.53 -6.07 -35.24
N PRO A 56 11.70 -5.67 -34.70
CA PRO A 56 12.97 -6.30 -35.04
C PRO A 56 13.03 -7.78 -34.65
N LEU A 57 12.37 -8.16 -33.56
CA LEU A 57 12.34 -9.55 -33.09
C LEU A 57 11.52 -10.43 -34.02
N ILE A 58 10.42 -9.90 -34.58
CA ILE A 58 9.54 -10.65 -35.50
C ILE A 58 10.18 -10.81 -36.88
N ALA A 59 11.00 -9.87 -37.33
CA ALA A 59 11.56 -9.87 -38.70
C ALA A 59 12.40 -11.13 -39.02
N GLY A 60 12.96 -11.80 -38.01
CA GLY A 60 13.76 -13.02 -38.17
C GLY A 60 12.97 -14.32 -38.05
N ILE A 61 11.68 -14.28 -37.73
CA ILE A 61 10.87 -15.46 -37.42
C ILE A 61 10.20 -15.97 -38.68
N GLN A 62 10.58 -17.17 -39.11
CA GLN A 62 10.06 -17.80 -40.32
C GLN A 62 9.22 -19.04 -40.01
N THR A 63 9.40 -19.67 -38.84
CA THR A 63 8.73 -20.92 -38.49
C THR A 63 7.86 -20.78 -37.23
N ARG A 64 6.92 -21.72 -37.08
CA ARG A 64 6.00 -21.72 -35.93
C ARG A 64 6.72 -22.06 -34.62
N GLU A 65 7.73 -22.92 -34.70
CA GLU A 65 8.59 -23.31 -33.58
C GLU A 65 9.35 -22.09 -33.05
N GLN A 66 9.91 -21.27 -33.94
CA GLN A 66 10.59 -20.03 -33.57
C GLN A 66 9.67 -19.02 -32.87
N VAL A 67 8.39 -18.92 -33.28
CA VAL A 67 7.40 -18.11 -32.55
C VAL A 67 7.19 -18.67 -31.15
N ALA A 68 7.05 -19.99 -31.00
CA ALA A 68 6.82 -20.63 -29.72
C ALA A 68 8.01 -20.43 -28.76
N ASP A 69 9.24 -20.60 -29.27
CA ASP A 69 10.47 -20.41 -28.50
C ASP A 69 10.64 -18.95 -28.04
N LEU A 70 10.25 -17.99 -28.89
CA LEU A 70 10.28 -16.57 -28.53
C LEU A 70 9.26 -16.25 -27.43
N LEU A 71 8.03 -16.77 -27.54
CA LEU A 71 7.00 -16.55 -26.52
C LEU A 71 7.39 -17.17 -25.18
N ASP A 72 7.97 -18.37 -25.19
CA ASP A 72 8.51 -19.02 -23.99
C ASP A 72 9.66 -18.21 -23.37
N SER A 73 10.58 -17.70 -24.20
CA SER A 73 11.68 -16.84 -23.76
C SER A 73 11.19 -15.54 -23.12
N LEU A 74 10.17 -14.89 -23.69
CA LEU A 74 9.54 -13.70 -23.12
C LEU A 74 8.83 -14.02 -21.80
N GLY A 75 8.14 -15.15 -21.70
CA GLY A 75 7.52 -15.61 -20.46
C GLY A 75 8.55 -15.83 -19.35
N LYS A 76 9.67 -16.49 -19.65
CA LYS A 76 10.79 -16.70 -18.73
C LYS A 76 11.43 -15.39 -18.29
N LEU A 77 11.60 -14.43 -19.19
CA LEU A 77 12.15 -13.11 -18.84
C LEU A 77 11.19 -12.33 -17.93
N HIS A 78 9.90 -12.35 -18.26
CA HIS A 78 8.88 -11.71 -17.42
C HIS A 78 8.84 -12.29 -16.00
N GLN A 79 8.89 -13.62 -15.88
CA GLN A 79 8.91 -14.30 -14.59
C GLN A 79 10.13 -13.92 -13.75
N ARG A 80 11.32 -13.89 -14.37
CA ARG A 80 12.55 -13.43 -13.69
C ARG A 80 12.44 -12.01 -13.18
N ASN A 81 11.91 -11.07 -13.99
CA ASN A 81 11.70 -9.70 -13.54
C ASN A 81 10.73 -9.61 -12.36
N ILE A 82 9.66 -10.41 -12.34
CA ILE A 82 8.74 -10.47 -11.20
C ILE A 82 9.47 -10.99 -9.95
N ASP A 83 10.26 -12.05 -10.10
CA ASP A 83 10.99 -12.63 -8.97
C ASP A 83 12.07 -11.67 -8.43
N GLU A 84 12.75 -10.92 -9.31
CA GLU A 84 13.67 -9.84 -8.94
C GLU A 84 12.95 -8.71 -8.20
N THR A 85 11.84 -8.19 -8.73
CA THR A 85 11.07 -7.14 -8.03
C THR A 85 10.54 -7.60 -6.68
N ARG A 86 10.24 -8.90 -6.52
CA ARG A 86 9.87 -9.49 -5.22
C ARG A 86 11.05 -9.58 -4.27
N GLN A 87 12.24 -9.93 -4.75
CA GLN A 87 13.46 -9.97 -3.93
C GLN A 87 13.89 -8.56 -3.48
N GLU A 88 13.71 -7.55 -4.33
CA GLU A 88 14.01 -6.15 -4.02
C GLU A 88 12.95 -5.51 -3.11
N HIS A 89 11.80 -6.15 -2.92
CA HIS A 89 10.76 -5.68 -2.02
C HIS A 89 11.20 -5.91 -0.56
N ILE A 90 11.94 -4.95 -0.01
CA ILE A 90 12.15 -4.82 1.43
C ILE A 90 10.77 -4.77 2.08
N ILE A 91 10.40 -5.83 2.79
CA ILE A 91 9.17 -5.86 3.56
C ILE A 91 9.34 -4.81 4.65
N ASP A 92 8.55 -3.74 4.58
CA ASP A 92 8.49 -2.78 5.68
C ASP A 92 8.19 -3.56 6.96
N PRO A 93 9.05 -3.45 7.99
CA PRO A 93 8.82 -4.18 9.22
C PRO A 93 7.43 -3.82 9.73
N PRO A 94 6.67 -4.80 10.25
CA PRO A 94 5.32 -4.55 10.69
C PRO A 94 5.34 -3.39 11.68
N VAL A 95 4.58 -2.33 11.40
CA VAL A 95 4.46 -1.20 12.32
C VAL A 95 3.85 -1.74 13.60
N ILE A 96 4.69 -1.91 14.63
CA ILE A 96 4.25 -2.30 15.97
C ILE A 96 3.47 -1.11 16.51
N SER A 97 2.17 -1.08 16.23
CA SER A 97 1.27 -0.15 16.87
C SER A 97 1.21 -0.53 18.35
N HIS A 98 2.00 0.15 19.17
CA HIS A 98 1.84 0.08 20.62
C HIS A 98 0.48 0.72 20.94
N LYS A 99 -0.56 -0.12 21.02
CA LYS A 99 -1.86 0.30 21.53
C LYS A 99 -1.67 0.69 22.99
N GLY A 100 -1.51 1.98 23.24
CA GLY A 100 -1.29 2.56 24.56
C GLY A 100 -0.93 4.04 24.43
N ARG A 101 -1.37 4.84 25.40
CA ARG A 101 -0.96 6.25 25.51
C ARG A 101 0.57 6.32 25.50
N PRO A 102 1.21 7.20 24.71
CA PRO A 102 2.66 7.29 24.69
C PRO A 102 3.20 7.43 26.12
N HIS A 103 4.18 6.58 26.47
CA HIS A 103 4.82 6.54 27.79
C HIS A 103 5.63 7.80 28.12
N THR A 104 5.58 8.82 27.27
CA THR A 104 6.19 10.14 27.48
C THR A 104 5.50 10.93 28.58
N ALA A 105 4.28 10.56 29.00
CA ALA A 105 3.54 11.25 30.07
C ALA A 105 4.05 10.97 31.51
N ARG A 106 5.19 10.29 31.71
CA ARG A 106 5.76 10.01 33.04
C ARG A 106 7.12 10.64 33.32
N LEU A 107 7.64 11.48 32.41
CA LEU A 107 8.88 12.24 32.64
C LEU A 107 8.65 13.64 33.23
N THR A 108 7.44 13.97 33.68
CA THR A 108 7.28 15.10 34.62
C THR A 108 7.77 14.63 35.99
N ASN A 109 8.99 15.07 36.33
CA ASN A 109 9.58 14.91 37.65
C ASN A 109 8.60 15.31 38.77
N ALA A 110 8.80 14.78 39.98
CA ALA A 110 7.94 14.94 41.16
C ALA A 110 7.75 16.38 41.71
N ARG A 111 8.02 17.43 40.92
CA ARG A 111 7.94 18.84 41.32
C ARG A 111 6.88 19.67 40.57
N GLU A 112 6.12 19.07 39.65
CA GLU A 112 5.10 19.83 38.91
C GLU A 112 3.68 19.59 39.44
N GLY A 113 3.26 20.49 40.34
CA GLY A 113 1.87 20.89 40.53
C GLY A 113 0.99 19.98 41.37
N GLN A 114 0.51 20.50 42.51
CA GLN A 114 -0.67 19.96 43.17
C GLN A 114 -1.84 19.89 42.18
N GLN A 115 -2.55 18.77 42.13
CA GLN A 115 -3.91 18.72 41.58
C GLN A 115 -4.78 19.68 42.38
N ARG A 116 -4.91 20.93 41.91
CA ARG A 116 -6.01 21.81 42.31
C ARG A 116 -7.29 21.19 41.77
N GLY A 117 -8.14 20.77 42.70
CA GLY A 117 -9.25 19.88 42.44
C GLY A 117 -10.48 20.51 41.81
N GLY A 118 -11.58 19.76 41.96
CA GLY A 118 -12.94 20.25 41.76
C GLY A 118 -13.85 19.17 41.16
N GLY A 119 -14.53 18.38 42.00
CA GLY A 119 -15.59 17.52 41.46
C GLY A 119 -16.16 16.41 42.32
N VAL A 120 -16.61 16.72 43.53
CA VAL A 120 -17.73 16.10 44.27
C VAL A 120 -17.72 14.57 44.47
N ALA A 121 -17.38 14.18 45.69
CA ALA A 121 -17.86 12.95 46.30
C ALA A 121 -19.39 12.99 46.44
N ARG A 122 -20.08 12.00 45.87
CA ARG A 122 -21.41 11.60 46.34
C ARG A 122 -21.39 10.13 46.72
N THR A 123 -21.16 9.92 48.01
CA THR A 123 -21.65 8.75 48.74
C THR A 123 -23.18 8.82 48.80
N THR A 124 -23.89 7.86 48.21
CA THR A 124 -25.16 7.38 48.75
C THR A 124 -25.29 5.87 48.53
N ARG A 125 -25.06 5.15 49.63
CA ARG A 125 -25.75 3.97 50.14
C ARG A 125 -26.26 2.89 49.17
N ALA A 126 -25.72 1.72 49.45
CA ALA A 126 -26.28 0.38 49.36
C ALA A 126 -27.82 0.25 49.47
N THR A 127 -28.29 -0.80 48.77
CA THR A 127 -29.47 -1.64 49.00
C THR A 127 -30.84 -0.96 48.96
N MET A 128 -31.55 -1.16 47.84
CA MET A 128 -32.85 -1.84 47.82
C MET A 128 -33.10 -2.45 46.44
N ARG A 129 -33.68 -3.65 46.48
CA ARG A 129 -34.10 -4.50 45.38
C ARG A 129 -35.20 -3.83 44.55
N ALA A 130 -35.04 -3.82 43.23
CA ALA A 130 -36.08 -4.05 42.22
C ALA A 130 -35.38 -3.97 40.86
N GLY A 131 -35.29 -5.10 40.15
CA GLY A 131 -34.73 -5.10 38.81
C GLY A 131 -35.62 -4.32 37.83
N PRO A 132 -35.04 -3.60 36.87
CA PRO A 132 -35.68 -3.39 35.58
C PRO A 132 -35.24 -4.52 34.65
N ASP A 133 -36.23 -5.11 33.99
CA ASP A 133 -36.10 -6.25 33.08
C ASP A 133 -35.05 -6.04 31.97
N PRO A 134 -34.35 -7.11 31.54
CA PRO A 134 -33.38 -7.08 30.45
C PRO A 134 -34.07 -7.07 29.06
N ALA A 135 -35.03 -6.17 28.85
CA ALA A 135 -35.88 -6.16 27.65
C ALA A 135 -35.73 -4.92 26.74
N SER A 136 -34.74 -4.05 26.92
CA SER A 136 -34.63 -2.83 26.08
C SER A 136 -33.23 -2.44 25.59
N ALA A 137 -32.24 -3.33 25.66
CA ALA A 137 -30.95 -3.16 24.99
C ALA A 137 -30.88 -3.85 23.61
N SER A 138 -32.03 -4.09 22.96
CA SER A 138 -32.15 -4.77 21.65
C SER A 138 -32.69 -3.88 20.53
N ALA A 139 -32.75 -2.56 20.71
CA ALA A 139 -33.25 -1.63 19.69
C ALA A 139 -32.12 -0.86 18.96
N SER A 140 -31.14 -1.57 18.40
CA SER A 140 -30.30 -1.09 17.27
C SER A 140 -29.39 -2.18 16.69
N ARG A 141 -29.86 -3.43 16.64
CA ARG A 141 -29.40 -4.38 15.61
C ARG A 141 -30.37 -4.25 14.44
N VAL A 142 -30.25 -3.17 13.68
CA VAL A 142 -30.74 -3.18 12.30
C VAL A 142 -29.94 -4.28 11.61
N GLY A 143 -30.57 -5.46 11.53
CA GLY A 143 -29.97 -6.68 11.02
C GLY A 143 -29.55 -6.46 9.58
N ARG A 144 -28.27 -6.17 9.38
CA ARG A 144 -27.67 -6.32 8.07
C ARG A 144 -27.62 -7.82 7.83
N THR A 145 -28.63 -8.33 7.11
CA THR A 145 -28.62 -9.68 6.57
C THR A 145 -27.35 -9.80 5.74
N TYR A 146 -26.41 -10.60 6.26
CA TYR A 146 -25.15 -10.82 5.59
C TYR A 146 -25.42 -11.68 4.36
N LYS A 147 -25.11 -11.14 3.18
CA LYS A 147 -25.27 -11.81 1.89
C LYS A 147 -23.91 -12.26 1.38
N CYS A 148 -23.84 -13.48 0.86
CA CYS A 148 -22.64 -14.04 0.26
C CYS A 148 -22.16 -13.15 -0.90
N SER A 149 -20.87 -12.83 -0.95
CA SER A 149 -20.33 -11.95 -2.00
C SER A 149 -20.28 -12.59 -3.39
N LEU A 150 -20.40 -13.93 -3.49
CA LEU A 150 -20.41 -14.66 -4.76
C LEU A 150 -21.82 -14.78 -5.34
N CYS A 151 -22.79 -15.30 -4.57
CA CYS A 151 -24.15 -15.57 -5.06
C CYS A 151 -25.22 -14.61 -4.53
N ARG A 152 -24.87 -13.69 -3.61
CA ARG A 152 -25.76 -12.71 -2.96
C ARG A 152 -26.93 -13.29 -2.16
N GLN A 153 -26.95 -14.60 -1.90
CA GLN A 153 -27.92 -15.22 -1.01
C GLN A 153 -27.49 -15.09 0.46
N GLU A 154 -28.47 -15.07 1.37
CA GLU A 154 -28.25 -15.00 2.81
C GLU A 154 -28.02 -16.40 3.42
N GLY A 155 -27.46 -16.44 4.64
CA GLY A 155 -27.25 -17.70 5.37
C GLY A 155 -25.90 -18.39 5.17
N HIS A 156 -25.03 -17.88 4.29
CA HIS A 156 -23.66 -18.39 4.13
C HIS A 156 -22.64 -17.32 3.72
N ASN A 157 -21.36 -17.62 3.95
CA ASN A 157 -20.23 -16.77 3.57
C ASN A 157 -19.58 -17.27 2.28
N ARG A 158 -18.74 -16.43 1.66
CA ARG A 158 -18.01 -16.76 0.42
C ARG A 158 -17.33 -18.14 0.49
N SER A 159 -16.73 -18.46 1.64
CA SER A 159 -16.00 -19.70 1.92
C SER A 159 -16.87 -20.95 2.02
N ASN A 160 -18.19 -20.78 2.12
CA ASN A 160 -19.16 -21.88 2.20
C ASN A 160 -20.23 -21.71 1.11
N CYS A 161 -19.86 -21.10 -0.01
CA CYS A 161 -20.78 -20.87 -1.12
C CYS A 161 -20.83 -22.12 -2.00
N PRO A 162 -22.02 -22.63 -2.35
CA PRO A 162 -22.15 -23.82 -3.21
C PRO A 162 -21.64 -23.60 -4.63
N LEU A 163 -21.41 -22.35 -5.04
CA LEU A 163 -20.81 -21.98 -6.33
C LEU A 163 -19.28 -21.92 -6.28
N GLN A 164 -18.65 -22.25 -5.15
CA GLN A 164 -17.19 -22.16 -4.97
C GLN A 164 -16.44 -23.43 -5.45
N SER A 165 -17.08 -24.25 -6.27
CA SER A 165 -16.51 -25.42 -6.96
C SER A 165 -15.83 -25.05 -8.28
#